data_AF-A0A1H4NUY0-F1
#
_entry.id   AF-A0A1H4NUY0-F1
#
_cell.length_a   1.000
_cell.length_b   1.000
_cell.length_c   1.000
_cell.angle_alpha   90.00
_cell.angle_beta   90.00
_cell.angle_gamma   90.00
#
_symmetry.space_group_name_H-M   'P 1'
#
loop_
_entity.id
_entity.type
_entity.pdbx_description
1 polymer ?
#
loop_
_entity_poly.entity_id
_entity_poly.type
_entity_poly.pdbx_seq_one_letter_code
_entity_poly.pdbx_strand_id
1 'polypeptide(L)'
;MTQVEQPANLNRWTDSAARLITLILIRCGLRVSDACTIQFDCLLHDGQGAPYLRYFNKMSREAAVPIDEEIETEIRAQQQRILQRWPDGNPHLFPRLKGNADGTRHSYR
;
A
#
# COMPACT_ATOMS: atom_id res chain seq x y z
N MET A 1 6.53 -20.31 10.83
CA MET A 1 7.55 -19.58 10.04
C MET A 1 7.25 -18.10 10.21
N THR A 2 8.03 -17.38 11.01
CA THR A 2 7.71 -16.01 11.47
C THR A 2 8.82 -15.00 11.13
N GLN A 3 9.75 -15.39 10.25
CA GLN A 3 11.00 -14.66 10.07
C GLN A 3 10.79 -13.29 9.43
N VAL A 4 9.89 -13.13 8.46
CA VAL A 4 9.66 -11.83 7.79
C VAL A 4 8.94 -10.83 8.71
N GLU A 5 8.11 -11.32 9.62
CA GLU A 5 7.25 -10.51 10.50
C GLU A 5 8.03 -9.86 11.66
N GLN A 6 9.23 -10.36 11.96
CA GLN A 6 10.06 -9.79 13.02
C GLN A 6 10.44 -8.33 12.66
N PRO A 7 10.18 -7.35 13.55
CA PRO A 7 10.47 -5.93 13.30
C PRO A 7 11.92 -5.68 12.87
N ALA A 8 12.87 -6.45 13.40
CA ALA A 8 14.28 -6.38 13.02
C ALA A 8 14.54 -6.68 11.53
N ASN A 9 13.73 -7.54 10.91
CA ASN A 9 13.82 -7.86 9.48
C ASN A 9 13.09 -6.83 8.62
N LEU A 10 11.96 -6.31 9.10
CA LEU A 10 11.25 -5.19 8.45
C LEU A 10 12.10 -3.92 8.41
N ASN A 11 12.96 -3.69 9.40
CA ASN A 11 13.86 -2.53 9.45
C ASN A 11 15.04 -2.62 8.46
N ARG A 12 15.26 -3.79 7.83
CA ARG A 12 16.33 -3.97 6.82
C ARG A 12 15.92 -3.51 5.41
N TRP A 13 14.63 -3.22 5.19
CA TRP A 13 14.16 -2.74 3.91
C TRP A 13 14.63 -1.31 3.66
N THR A 14 15.38 -1.12 2.57
CA THR A 14 15.84 0.21 2.13
C THR A 14 14.78 0.96 1.34
N ASP A 15 13.84 0.24 0.72
CA ASP A 15 12.69 0.80 0.02
C ASP A 15 11.47 0.77 0.95
N SER A 16 11.05 1.96 1.39
CA SER A 16 9.88 2.12 2.25
C SER A 16 8.57 1.67 1.60
N ALA A 17 8.42 1.75 0.27
CA ALA A 17 7.23 1.24 -0.41
C ALA A 17 7.20 -0.29 -0.36
N ALA A 18 8.35 -0.94 -0.50
CA ALA A 18 8.48 -2.39 -0.41
C ALA A 18 8.32 -2.90 1.04
N ARG A 19 8.75 -2.11 2.04
CA ARG A 19 8.41 -2.36 3.45
C ARG A 19 6.91 -2.28 3.69
N LEU A 20 6.25 -1.21 3.23
CA LEU A 20 4.83 -0.99 3.44
C LEU A 20 3.97 -2.10 2.80
N ILE A 21 4.25 -2.47 1.55
CA ILE A 21 3.49 -3.55 0.91
C ILE A 21 3.65 -4.87 1.68
N THR A 22 4.84 -5.13 2.23
CA THR A 22 5.10 -6.32 3.07
C THR A 22 4.29 -6.28 4.36
N LEU A 23 4.21 -5.13 5.03
CA LEU A 23 3.34 -4.94 6.20
C LEU A 23 1.88 -5.21 5.88
N ILE A 24 1.38 -4.70 4.75
CA ILE A 24 0.00 -4.94 4.28
C ILE A 24 -0.25 -6.44 4.04
N LEU A 25 0.68 -7.14 3.39
CA LEU A 25 0.53 -8.58 3.13
C LEU A 25 0.43 -9.39 4.43
N ILE A 26 1.28 -9.07 5.41
CA ILE A 26 1.34 -9.80 6.69
C ILE A 26 0.12 -9.49 7.56
N ARG A 27 -0.15 -8.19 7.78
CA ARG A 27 -1.14 -7.74 8.79
C ARG A 27 -2.57 -7.76 8.25
N CYS A 28 -2.75 -7.48 6.96
CA CYS A 28 -4.07 -7.43 6.36
C CYS A 28 -4.44 -8.72 5.61
N GLY A 29 -3.51 -9.67 5.45
CA GLY A 29 -3.77 -10.97 4.80
C GLY A 29 -4.14 -10.85 3.31
N LEU A 30 -3.74 -9.76 2.65
CA LEU A 30 -4.02 -9.54 1.23
C LEU A 30 -3.20 -10.48 0.33
N ARG A 31 -3.75 -10.80 -0.84
CA ARG A 31 -2.95 -11.44 -1.89
C ARG A 31 -1.96 -10.43 -2.46
N VAL A 32 -0.80 -10.90 -2.90
CA VAL A 32 0.21 -10.04 -3.56
C VAL A 32 -0.36 -9.28 -4.76
N SER A 33 -1.21 -9.92 -5.57
CA SER A 33 -1.90 -9.27 -6.70
C SER A 33 -2.79 -8.11 -6.26
N ASP A 34 -3.48 -8.28 -5.14
CA ASP A 34 -4.46 -7.34 -4.62
C ASP A 34 -3.72 -6.17 -3.94
N ALA A 35 -2.66 -6.46 -3.17
CA ALA A 35 -1.84 -5.45 -2.52
C ALA A 35 -1.07 -4.56 -3.52
N CYS A 36 -0.51 -5.14 -4.59
CA CYS A 36 0.24 -4.37 -5.58
C CYS A 36 -0.65 -3.48 -6.48
N THR A 37 -1.97 -3.65 -6.43
CA THR A 37 -2.93 -2.88 -7.23
C THR A 37 -3.75 -1.90 -6.38
N ILE A 38 -3.39 -1.73 -5.11
CA ILE A 38 -3.99 -0.74 -4.21
C ILE A 38 -3.95 0.65 -4.86
N GLN A 39 -5.12 1.30 -4.85
CA GLN A 39 -5.30 2.64 -5.40
C GLN A 39 -4.72 3.70 -4.47
N PHE A 40 -4.43 4.88 -5.01
CA PHE A 40 -3.88 5.98 -4.22
C PHE A 40 -4.84 6.45 -3.11
N ASP A 41 -6.15 6.47 -3.37
CA ASP A 41 -7.23 6.87 -2.44
C ASP A 41 -7.76 5.70 -1.61
N CYS A 42 -6.88 4.84 -1.11
CA CYS A 42 -7.25 3.59 -0.44
C CYS A 42 -7.63 3.72 1.05
N LEU A 43 -7.44 4.88 1.68
CA LEU A 43 -7.79 5.06 3.10
C LEU A 43 -9.26 5.41 3.25
N LEU A 44 -9.95 4.66 4.10
CA LEU A 44 -11.30 4.95 4.57
C LEU A 44 -11.28 5.11 6.09
N HIS A 45 -12.24 5.84 6.62
CA HIS A 45 -12.52 5.90 8.06
C HIS A 45 -13.98 5.56 8.29
N ASP A 46 -14.27 4.78 9.33
CA ASP A 46 -15.64 4.48 9.71
C ASP A 46 -16.30 5.67 10.45
N GLY A 47 -17.54 5.49 10.91
CA GLY A 47 -18.28 6.53 11.64
C GLY A 47 -17.64 6.94 12.98
N GLN A 48 -16.72 6.14 13.52
CA GLN A 48 -15.98 6.40 14.75
C GLN A 48 -14.54 6.85 14.49
N GLY A 49 -14.13 7.00 13.23
CA GLY A 49 -12.79 7.41 12.84
C GLY A 49 -11.76 6.28 12.83
N ALA A 50 -12.15 5.01 12.92
CA ALA A 50 -11.21 3.89 12.81
C ALA A 50 -10.76 3.73 11.33
N PRO A 51 -9.45 3.54 11.07
CA PRO A 51 -8.94 3.48 9.70
C PRO A 51 -9.11 2.10 9.06
N TYR A 52 -9.45 2.10 7.77
CA TYR A 52 -9.62 0.92 6.93
C TYR A 52 -8.84 1.08 5.62
N LEU A 53 -8.29 -0.02 5.13
CA LEU A 53 -7.68 -0.13 3.81
C LEU A 53 -8.70 -0.68 2.81
N ARG A 54 -9.10 0.16 1.85
CA ARG A 54 -9.90 -0.21 0.68
C ARG A 54 -9.03 -0.82 -0.41
N TYR A 55 -9.49 -1.92 -0.98
CA TYR A 55 -8.82 -2.61 -2.09
C TYR A 55 -9.83 -3.36 -2.98
N PHE A 56 -9.39 -3.77 -4.17
CA PHE A 56 -10.14 -4.67 -5.03
C PHE A 56 -9.54 -6.07 -4.94
N ASN A 57 -10.39 -7.08 -4.71
CA ASN A 57 -9.93 -8.46 -4.75
C ASN A 57 -9.83 -9.00 -6.18
N LYS A 58 -9.28 -10.21 -6.35
CA LYS A 58 -9.20 -10.92 -7.65
C LYS A 58 -10.51 -10.98 -8.45
N MET A 59 -11.68 -10.89 -7.80
CA MET A 59 -12.99 -10.90 -8.46
C MET A 59 -13.48 -9.50 -8.84
N SER A 60 -12.60 -8.49 -8.80
CA SER A 60 -12.89 -7.07 -9.04
C SER A 60 -13.98 -6.51 -8.13
N ARG A 61 -14.11 -7.07 -6.92
CA ARG A 61 -15.04 -6.56 -5.91
C ARG A 61 -14.28 -5.69 -4.93
N GLU A 62 -14.85 -4.53 -4.63
CA GLU A 62 -14.36 -3.66 -3.58
C GLU A 62 -14.51 -4.36 -2.22
N ALA A 63 -13.49 -4.23 -1.39
CA ALA A 63 -13.44 -4.74 -0.03
C ALA A 63 -12.66 -3.77 0.85
N ALA A 64 -12.88 -3.85 2.16
CA ALA A 64 -12.16 -3.07 3.15
C ALA A 64 -11.73 -3.97 4.31
N VAL A 65 -10.51 -3.75 4.80
CA VAL A 65 -9.97 -4.43 5.99
C VAL A 65 -9.52 -3.37 7.00
N PRO A 66 -9.77 -3.57 8.30
CA PRO A 66 -9.27 -2.66 9.32
C PRO A 66 -7.74 -2.64 9.29
N ILE A 67 -7.17 -1.47 9.54
CA ILE A 67 -5.73 -1.28 9.69
C ILE A 67 -5.45 -0.56 11.01
N ASP A 68 -4.19 -0.57 11.42
CA ASP A 68 -3.74 0.21 12.56
C ASP A 68 -3.07 1.53 12.13
N GLU A 69 -3.03 2.44 13.10
CA GLU A 69 -1.93 3.34 13.45
C GLU A 69 -0.79 3.50 12.43
N GLU A 70 0.06 2.47 12.46
CA GLU A 70 1.34 2.42 11.76
C GLU A 70 1.11 2.27 10.26
N ILE A 71 0.22 1.37 9.84
CA ILE A 71 -0.12 1.19 8.43
C ILE A 71 -0.73 2.47 7.85
N GLU A 72 -1.65 3.13 8.57
CA GLU A 72 -2.23 4.38 8.11
C GLU A 72 -1.15 5.45 7.90
N THR A 73 -0.24 5.61 8.88
CA THR A 73 0.86 6.57 8.82
C THR A 73 1.78 6.28 7.63
N GLU A 74 2.16 5.03 7.41
CA GLU A 74 3.01 4.62 6.29
C GLU A 74 2.32 4.81 4.93
N ILE A 75 1.01 4.55 4.82
CA ILE A 75 0.23 4.84 3.61
C ILE A 75 0.26 6.34 3.31
N ARG A 76 0.05 7.20 4.31
CA ARG A 76 0.10 8.66 4.13
C ARG A 76 1.49 9.13 3.71
N ALA A 77 2.54 8.60 4.32
CA ALA A 77 3.92 8.89 3.91
C ALA A 77 4.20 8.44 2.46
N GLN A 78 3.66 7.29 2.05
CA GLN A 78 3.77 6.80 0.69
C GLN A 78 3.00 7.68 -0.30
N GLN A 79 1.78 8.11 0.03
CA GLN A 79 1.01 9.06 -0.78
C GLN A 79 1.77 10.37 -0.99
N GLN A 80 2.41 10.90 0.07
CA GLN A 80 3.26 12.09 -0.04
C GLN A 80 4.44 11.88 -0.99
N ARG A 81 5.16 10.75 -0.89
CA ARG A 81 6.26 10.42 -1.83
C ARG A 81 5.79 10.31 -3.27
N ILE A 82 4.59 9.79 -3.49
CA ILE A 82 3.98 9.71 -4.83
C ILE A 82 3.71 11.09 -5.38
N LEU A 83 3.09 11.99 -4.60
CA LEU A 83 2.80 13.35 -5.03
C LEU A 83 4.07 14.18 -5.25
N GLN A 84 5.13 13.93 -4.49
CA GLN A 84 6.44 14.54 -4.75
C GLN A 84 7.02 14.14 -6.10
N ARG A 85 6.74 12.92 -6.57
CA ARG A 85 7.22 12.40 -7.85
C ARG A 85 6.30 12.70 -9.03
N TRP A 86 4.98 12.64 -8.80
CA TRP A 86 3.93 12.93 -9.77
C TRP A 86 2.97 13.96 -9.16
N PRO A 87 3.28 15.27 -9.30
CA PRO A 87 2.48 16.34 -8.69
C PRO A 87 1.03 16.40 -9.19
N ASP A 88 0.80 15.99 -10.43
CA ASP A 88 -0.54 15.93 -11.04
C ASP A 88 -1.38 14.73 -10.54
N GLY A 89 -0.82 13.92 -9.65
CA GLY A 89 -1.46 12.75 -9.05
C GLY A 89 -1.02 11.42 -9.65
N ASN A 90 -1.45 10.33 -9.02
CA ASN A 90 -1.19 8.96 -9.46
C ASN A 90 -2.37 8.08 -9.05
N PRO A 91 -2.84 7.14 -9.89
CA PRO A 91 -3.93 6.25 -9.53
C PRO A 91 -3.53 5.13 -8.55
N HIS A 92 -2.23 4.85 -8.37
CA HIS A 92 -1.73 3.71 -7.61
C HIS A 92 -0.92 4.13 -6.38
N LEU A 93 -1.07 3.40 -5.28
CA LEU A 93 -0.22 3.55 -4.10
C LEU A 93 1.17 2.90 -4.28
N PHE A 94 1.28 1.94 -5.19
CA PHE A 94 2.53 1.26 -5.52
C PHE A 94 2.84 1.33 -7.02
N PRO A 95 3.11 2.53 -7.57
CA PRO A 95 3.48 2.68 -8.97
C PRO A 95 4.84 2.05 -9.26
N ARG A 96 5.01 1.53 -10.47
CA ARG A 96 6.28 0.98 -10.96
C ARG A 96 7.33 2.08 -10.96
N LEU A 97 8.51 1.81 -10.39
CA LEU A 97 9.56 2.82 -10.24
C LEU A 97 10.36 3.09 -11.52
N LYS A 98 10.46 2.11 -12.43
CA LYS A 98 11.23 2.18 -13.68
C LYS A 98 10.32 2.07 -14.90
N GLY A 99 10.61 2.85 -15.95
CA GLY A 99 9.84 2.81 -17.20
C GLY A 99 8.39 3.30 -17.05
N ASN A 100 8.13 4.22 -16.13
CA ASN A 100 6.79 4.69 -15.75
C ASN A 100 6.82 6.20 -15.56
N ALA A 101 7.15 6.93 -16.62
CA ALA A 101 7.32 8.39 -16.56
C ALA A 101 6.03 9.10 -16.12
N ASP A 102 4.89 8.61 -16.61
CA ASP A 102 3.53 9.07 -16.32
C ASP A 102 2.93 8.48 -15.04
N GLY A 103 3.59 7.52 -14.40
CA GLY A 103 3.16 6.97 -13.11
C GLY A 103 1.99 5.98 -13.18
N THR A 104 1.38 5.79 -14.35
CA THR A 104 0.12 5.01 -14.52
C THR A 104 0.29 3.51 -14.39
N ARG A 105 1.52 2.98 -14.39
CA ARG A 105 1.80 1.55 -14.22
C ARG A 105 1.99 1.20 -12.75
N HIS A 106 1.34 0.16 -12.26
CA HIS A 106 1.57 -0.41 -10.93
C HIS A 106 2.75 -1.41 -10.91
N SER A 107 3.22 -1.77 -9.71
CA SER A 107 4.40 -2.63 -9.49
C SER A 107 4.23 -4.08 -9.97
N TYR A 108 2.99 -4.59 -9.98
CA TYR A 108 2.66 -5.96 -10.43
C TYR A 108 2.45 -6.05 -11.94
N ARG A 109 3.53 -5.98 -12.73
CA ARG A 109 3.55 -6.39 -14.16
C ARG A 109 4.97 -6.43 -14.73
#